data_AF-A0A2V9IQD7-F1
#
_entry.id   AF-A0A2V9IQD7-F1
#
_cell.length_a   1.000
_cell.length_b   1.000
_cell.length_c   1.000
_cell.angle_alpha   90.00
_cell.angle_beta   90.00
_cell.angle_gamma   90.00
#
_symmetry.space_group_name_H-M   'P 1'
#
loop_
_entity.id
_entity.type
_entity.pdbx_description
1 polymer ?
#
loop_
_entity_poly.entity_id
_entity_poly.type
_entity_poly.pdbx_seq_one_letter_code
_entity_poly.pdbx_strand_id
1 'polypeptide(L)'
;MLKIFTLALALCLCVPALKAQTASSDQVRSAATRAVAIVQHGSTGFNKFMNCFSCHDHGLPMLAFGMARERGIPVDEAAASRVAVKGLLAGPDLSSIDRAVQDPTIIDPAPSEGWALIAAHAAGVPPTL
;
A
#
# COMPACT_ATOMS: atom_id res chain seq x y z
N MET A 1 -4.85 50.78 12.47
CA MET A 1 -5.46 49.43 12.46
C MET A 1 -4.92 48.54 11.34
N LEU A 2 -4.83 49.02 10.10
CA LEU A 2 -4.31 48.24 8.95
C LEU A 2 -2.88 47.67 9.13
N LYS A 3 -1.97 48.44 9.74
CA LYS A 3 -0.57 48.02 10.01
C LYS A 3 -0.43 46.90 11.05
N ILE A 4 -1.35 46.85 12.03
CA ILE A 4 -1.35 45.80 13.07
C ILE A 4 -1.85 44.49 12.47
N PHE A 5 -2.87 44.56 11.59
CA PHE A 5 -3.37 43.40 10.86
C PHE A 5 -2.34 42.81 9.88
N THR A 6 -1.59 43.65 9.17
CA THR A 6 -0.52 43.17 8.27
C THR A 6 0.62 42.52 9.03
N LEU A 7 1.01 43.07 10.18
CA LEU A 7 2.06 42.49 11.02
C LEU A 7 1.62 41.15 11.65
N ALA A 8 0.38 41.08 12.14
CA ALA A 8 -0.18 39.85 12.70
C ALA A 8 -0.31 38.75 11.62
N LEU A 9 -0.74 39.11 10.41
CA LEU A 9 -0.84 38.17 9.29
C LEU A 9 0.54 37.68 8.82
N ALA A 10 1.52 38.58 8.72
CA ALA A 10 2.89 38.22 8.38
C ALA A 10 3.52 37.30 9.45
N LEU A 11 3.25 37.57 10.74
CA LEU A 11 3.75 36.73 11.83
C LEU A 11 3.08 35.34 11.82
N CYS A 12 1.76 35.26 11.60
CA CYS A 12 1.03 34.00 11.46
C CYS A 12 1.54 33.14 10.29
N LEU A 13 2.03 33.75 9.20
CA LEU A 13 2.54 33.03 8.05
C LEU A 13 4.02 32.63 8.19
N CYS A 14 4.86 33.45 8.83
CA CYS A 14 6.30 33.18 8.93
C CYS A 14 6.69 32.26 10.09
N VAL A 15 5.96 32.26 11.21
CA VAL A 15 6.23 31.38 12.36
C VAL A 15 6.19 29.88 12.01
N PRO A 16 5.19 29.36 11.26
CA PRO A 16 5.19 27.94 10.87
C PRO A 16 6.33 27.59 9.91
N ALA A 17 6.78 28.52 9.06
CA ALA A 17 7.94 28.29 8.18
C ALA A 17 9.25 28.13 8.98
N LEU A 18 9.43 28.88 10.08
CA LEU A 18 10.59 28.71 10.98
C LEU A 18 10.55 27.39 11.76
N LYS A 19 9.37 26.79 11.93
CA LYS A 19 9.16 25.52 12.64
C LYS A 19 9.00 24.33 11.69
N ALA A 20 9.01 24.56 10.38
CA ALA A 20 8.99 23.51 9.37
C ALA A 20 10.33 22.79 9.37
N GLN A 21 10.47 21.82 10.27
CA GLN A 21 11.63 20.94 10.30
C GLN A 21 11.36 19.75 9.38
N THR A 22 12.22 19.57 8.39
CA THR A 22 12.21 18.35 7.58
C THR A 22 12.48 17.16 8.50
N ALA A 23 11.69 16.11 8.36
CA ALA A 23 11.91 14.88 9.11
C ALA A 23 13.30 14.34 8.77
N SER A 24 14.05 13.93 9.79
CA SER A 24 15.32 13.24 9.57
C SER A 24 15.08 11.90 8.86
N SER A 25 16.12 11.37 8.22
CA SER A 25 16.03 10.05 7.57
C SER A 25 15.62 8.95 8.56
N ASP A 26 16.08 9.04 9.82
CA ASP A 26 15.72 8.09 10.88
C ASP A 26 14.24 8.23 11.30
N GLN A 27 13.73 9.45 11.38
CA GLN A 27 12.31 9.71 11.66
C GLN A 27 11.43 9.13 10.55
N VAL A 28 11.81 9.33 9.28
CA VAL A 28 11.11 8.77 8.12
C VAL A 28 11.15 7.24 8.15
N ARG A 29 12.34 6.64 8.34
CA ARG A 29 12.49 5.18 8.42
C ARG A 29 11.66 4.59 9.56
N SER A 30 11.72 5.20 10.75
CA SER A 30 10.93 4.79 11.92
C SER A 30 9.42 4.86 11.65
N ALA A 31 8.94 5.93 11.01
CA ALA A 31 7.54 6.07 10.62
C ALA A 31 7.12 5.01 9.61
N ALA A 32 7.95 4.76 8.59
CA ALA A 32 7.69 3.74 7.58
C ALA A 32 7.64 2.33 8.18
N THR A 33 8.56 1.98 9.09
CA THR A 33 8.54 0.69 9.81
C THR A 33 7.22 0.48 10.57
N ARG A 34 6.72 1.51 11.28
CA ARG A 34 5.43 1.41 11.98
C ARG A 34 4.25 1.29 11.01
N ALA A 35 4.28 2.06 9.92
CA ALA A 35 3.22 2.03 8.91
C ALA A 35 3.12 0.65 8.26
N VAL A 36 4.26 0.06 7.86
CA VAL A 36 4.32 -1.30 7.29
C VAL A 36 3.78 -2.33 8.28
N ALA A 37 4.13 -2.23 9.56
CA ALA A 37 3.60 -3.14 10.58
C ALA A 37 2.06 -3.04 10.73
N ILE A 38 1.49 -1.83 10.69
CA ILE A 38 0.04 -1.62 10.75
C ILE A 38 -0.64 -2.19 9.50
N VAL A 39 -0.09 -1.94 8.31
CA VAL A 39 -0.60 -2.47 7.04
C VAL A 39 -0.58 -4.01 7.07
N GLN A 40 0.50 -4.61 7.57
CA GLN A 40 0.61 -6.06 7.70
C GLN A 40 -0.38 -6.64 8.72
N HIS A 41 -0.63 -5.94 9.82
CA HIS A 41 -1.67 -6.33 10.77
C HIS A 41 -3.07 -6.34 10.12
N GLY A 42 -3.43 -5.28 9.38
CA GLY A 42 -4.72 -5.19 8.70
C GLY A 42 -4.89 -6.29 7.64
N SER A 43 -3.89 -6.43 6.77
CA SER A 43 -3.89 -7.41 5.69
C SER A 43 -4.02 -8.86 6.20
N THR A 44 -3.25 -9.22 7.23
CA THR A 44 -3.34 -10.55 7.85
C THR A 44 -4.64 -10.76 8.63
N GLY A 45 -5.19 -9.71 9.25
CA GLY A 45 -6.47 -9.72 9.95
C GLY A 45 -7.64 -9.99 9.01
N PHE A 46 -7.74 -9.23 7.90
CA PHE A 46 -8.73 -9.42 6.85
C PHE A 46 -8.71 -10.85 6.30
N ASN A 47 -7.50 -11.33 6.01
CA ASN A 47 -7.28 -12.65 5.42
C ASN A 47 -7.71 -13.81 6.33
N LYS A 48 -7.94 -13.61 7.64
CA LYS A 48 -8.49 -14.66 8.51
C LYS A 48 -9.95 -14.98 8.22
N PHE A 49 -10.73 -13.98 7.80
CA PHE A 49 -12.19 -14.11 7.64
C PHE A 49 -12.62 -14.08 6.18
N MET A 50 -11.82 -13.48 5.31
CA MET A 50 -12.13 -13.31 3.90
C MET A 50 -11.30 -14.23 3.01
N ASN A 51 -11.94 -14.74 1.96
CA ASN A 51 -11.33 -15.56 0.91
C ASN A 51 -11.54 -14.86 -0.44
N CYS A 52 -11.10 -13.61 -0.56
CA CYS A 52 -11.18 -12.84 -1.81
C CYS A 52 -9.98 -11.89 -1.93
N PHE A 53 -9.78 -11.38 -3.14
CA PHE A 53 -8.86 -10.29 -3.41
C PHE A 53 -9.48 -8.95 -3.01
N SER A 54 -8.74 -8.15 -2.24
CA SER A 54 -9.12 -6.78 -1.83
C SER A 54 -8.02 -5.82 -2.24
N CYS A 55 -8.36 -4.73 -2.94
CA CYS A 55 -7.37 -3.71 -3.25
C CYS A 55 -6.76 -3.10 -1.98
N HIS A 56 -7.54 -2.95 -0.90
CA HIS A 56 -7.11 -2.30 0.34
C HIS A 56 -6.37 -3.24 1.30
N ASP A 57 -6.76 -4.52 1.35
CA ASP A 57 -6.23 -5.48 2.32
C ASP A 57 -5.32 -6.54 1.69
N HIS A 58 -5.17 -6.52 0.36
CA HIS A 58 -4.28 -7.41 -0.38
C HIS A 58 -3.39 -6.64 -1.37
N GLY A 59 -3.97 -6.03 -2.42
CA GLY A 59 -3.20 -5.43 -3.51
C GLY A 59 -2.23 -4.32 -3.06
N LEU A 60 -2.76 -3.29 -2.39
CA LEU A 60 -1.97 -2.19 -1.84
C LEU A 60 -0.96 -2.66 -0.78
N PRO A 61 -1.31 -3.57 0.16
CA PRO A 61 -0.34 -4.17 1.08
C PRO A 61 0.82 -4.88 0.38
N MET A 62 0.56 -5.70 -0.66
CA MET A 62 1.64 -6.39 -1.40
C MET A 62 2.61 -5.38 -2.03
N LEU A 63 2.11 -4.31 -2.63
CA LEU A 63 2.94 -3.23 -3.16
C LEU A 63 3.76 -2.56 -2.05
N ALA A 64 3.13 -2.26 -0.90
CA ALA A 64 3.80 -1.65 0.24
C ALA A 64 4.94 -2.53 0.79
N PHE A 65 4.72 -3.84 0.89
CA PHE A 65 5.73 -4.81 1.29
C PHE A 65 6.85 -4.89 0.25
N GLY A 66 6.52 -4.86 -1.04
CA GLY A 66 7.48 -4.75 -2.13
C GLY A 66 8.45 -3.58 -1.93
N MET A 67 7.90 -2.38 -1.77
CA MET A 67 8.68 -1.17 -1.54
C MET A 67 9.46 -1.18 -0.23
N ALA A 68 8.91 -1.80 0.83
CA ALA A 68 9.56 -1.93 2.12
C ALA A 68 10.84 -2.78 2.02
N ARG A 69 10.79 -3.92 1.32
CA ARG A 69 11.93 -4.81 1.09
C ARG A 69 13.07 -4.09 0.36
N GLU A 70 12.75 -3.37 -0.72
CA GLU A 70 13.74 -2.57 -1.49
C GLU A 70 14.47 -1.53 -0.63
N ARG A 71 13.81 -1.04 0.43
CA ARG A 71 14.32 0.03 1.30
C ARG A 71 14.89 -0.49 2.62
N GLY A 72 14.96 -1.82 2.80
CA GLY A 72 15.41 -2.46 4.03
C GLY A 72 14.50 -2.17 5.22
N ILE A 73 13.20 -1.98 4.99
CA ILE A 73 12.18 -1.87 6.05
C ILE A 73 11.66 -3.29 6.34
N PRO A 74 11.64 -3.75 7.60
CA PRO A 74 11.22 -5.11 7.94
C PRO A 74 9.78 -5.43 7.52
N VAL A 75 9.58 -6.65 7.02
CA VAL A 75 8.29 -7.26 6.67
C VAL A 75 8.29 -8.68 7.22
N ASP A 76 7.19 -9.14 7.85
CA ASP A 76 7.00 -10.59 8.08
C ASP A 76 6.70 -11.27 6.73
N GLU A 77 7.74 -11.77 6.09
CA GLU A 77 7.65 -12.38 4.76
C GLU A 77 6.78 -13.64 4.74
N ALA A 78 6.77 -14.41 5.83
CA ALA A 78 5.95 -15.62 5.90
C ALA A 78 4.47 -15.26 5.95
N ALA A 79 4.09 -14.23 6.70
CA ALA A 79 2.73 -13.72 6.72
C ALA A 79 2.34 -13.07 5.38
N ALA A 80 3.22 -12.25 4.81
CA ALA A 80 2.99 -11.62 3.50
C ALA A 80 2.76 -12.67 2.40
N SER A 81 3.59 -13.70 2.34
CA SER A 81 3.46 -14.79 1.37
C SER A 81 2.15 -15.57 1.52
N ARG A 82 1.73 -15.90 2.75
CA ARG A 82 0.44 -16.57 2.99
C ARG A 82 -0.74 -15.73 2.51
N VAL A 83 -0.73 -14.42 2.79
CA VAL A 83 -1.79 -13.52 2.32
C VAL A 83 -1.79 -13.41 0.80
N ALA A 84 -0.62 -13.26 0.18
CA ALA A 84 -0.43 -13.21 -1.27
C ALA A 84 -1.04 -14.44 -1.96
N VAL A 85 -0.64 -15.64 -1.53
CA VAL A 85 -1.13 -16.90 -2.09
C VAL A 85 -2.64 -17.01 -1.92
N LYS A 86 -3.16 -16.75 -0.72
CA LYS A 86 -4.60 -16.91 -0.47
C LYS A 86 -5.46 -15.96 -1.28
N GLY A 87 -5.05 -14.70 -1.42
CA GLY A 87 -5.83 -13.73 -2.20
C GLY A 87 -5.79 -14.03 -3.70
N LEU A 88 -4.61 -14.31 -4.26
CA LEU A 88 -4.46 -14.62 -5.69
C LEU A 88 -5.17 -15.91 -6.10
N LEU A 89 -5.26 -16.91 -5.20
CA LEU A 89 -6.04 -18.14 -5.46
C LEU A 89 -7.55 -17.91 -5.43
N ALA A 90 -8.03 -16.82 -4.84
CA ALA A 90 -9.45 -16.51 -4.73
C ALA A 90 -9.97 -15.61 -5.88
N GLY A 91 -9.09 -15.20 -6.79
CA GLY A 91 -9.36 -14.29 -7.90
C GLY A 91 -8.45 -13.06 -7.87
N PRO A 92 -8.35 -12.27 -8.94
CA PRO A 92 -8.87 -12.53 -10.29
C PRO A 92 -8.26 -13.77 -10.98
N ASP A 93 -8.95 -14.29 -12.00
CA ASP A 93 -8.42 -15.37 -12.85
C ASP A 93 -7.38 -14.84 -13.85
N LEU A 94 -6.13 -14.76 -13.39
CA LEU A 94 -4.99 -14.30 -14.19
C LEU A 94 -4.43 -15.35 -15.17
N SER A 95 -5.13 -16.47 -15.42
CA SER A 95 -4.64 -17.56 -16.27
C SER A 95 -4.58 -17.22 -17.76
N SER A 96 -5.35 -16.22 -18.21
CA SER A 96 -5.30 -15.70 -19.58
C SER A 96 -5.83 -14.28 -19.67
N ILE A 97 -5.43 -13.53 -20.69
CA ILE A 97 -5.91 -12.16 -20.92
C ILE A 97 -7.43 -12.09 -21.12
N ASP A 98 -8.03 -13.11 -21.73
CA ASP A 98 -9.48 -13.13 -21.96
C ASP A 98 -10.24 -13.32 -20.64
N ARG A 99 -9.76 -14.24 -19.79
CA ARG A 99 -10.29 -14.41 -18.42
C ARG A 99 -10.15 -13.14 -17.59
N ALA A 100 -8.98 -12.53 -17.67
CA ALA A 100 -8.67 -11.29 -16.99
C ALA A 100 -9.59 -10.14 -17.39
N VAL A 101 -9.89 -10.01 -18.68
CA VAL A 101 -10.74 -8.93 -19.21
C VAL A 101 -12.22 -9.18 -18.93
N GLN A 102 -12.67 -10.43 -19.02
CA GLN A 102 -14.08 -10.79 -18.91
C GLN A 102 -14.55 -11.03 -17.48
N ASP A 103 -13.65 -11.16 -16.50
CA ASP A 103 -13.91 -11.74 -15.17
C ASP A 103 -15.29 -11.32 -14.59
N PRO A 104 -16.31 -12.20 -14.68
CA PRO A 104 -17.66 -11.87 -14.26
C PRO A 104 -17.82 -11.93 -12.73
N THR A 105 -16.77 -12.30 -12.01
CA THR A 105 -16.77 -12.47 -10.55
C THR A 105 -16.33 -11.19 -9.83
N ILE A 106 -15.86 -10.18 -10.57
CA ILE A 106 -15.38 -8.90 -10.04
C ILE A 106 -16.20 -7.74 -10.61
N ILE A 107 -16.57 -6.80 -9.75
CA ILE A 107 -17.38 -5.62 -10.11
C ILE A 107 -16.63 -4.72 -11.10
N ASP A 108 -15.32 -4.53 -10.89
CA ASP A 108 -14.44 -3.72 -11.71
C ASP A 108 -13.18 -4.53 -12.10
N PRO A 109 -13.22 -5.36 -13.16
CA PRO A 109 -12.13 -6.26 -13.51
C PRO A 109 -10.87 -5.49 -13.89
N ALA A 110 -10.94 -4.52 -14.81
CA ALA A 110 -9.76 -3.78 -15.27
C ALA A 110 -8.88 -3.18 -14.14
N PRO A 111 -9.40 -2.46 -13.13
CA PRO A 111 -8.57 -2.01 -12.02
C PRO A 111 -8.13 -3.15 -11.09
N SER A 112 -9.01 -4.11 -10.79
CA SER A 112 -8.71 -5.20 -9.84
C SER A 112 -7.60 -6.13 -10.35
N GLU A 113 -7.67 -6.47 -11.63
CA GLU A 113 -6.71 -7.27 -12.41
C GLU A 113 -5.33 -6.60 -12.45
N GLY A 114 -5.30 -5.32 -12.80
CA GLY A 114 -4.06 -4.54 -12.80
C GLY A 114 -3.38 -4.52 -11.43
N TRP A 115 -4.18 -4.30 -10.37
CA TRP A 115 -3.69 -4.39 -9.00
C TRP A 115 -3.23 -5.80 -8.61
N ALA A 116 -3.91 -6.83 -9.09
CA ALA A 116 -3.55 -8.22 -8.84
C ALA A 116 -2.22 -8.60 -9.51
N LEU A 117 -1.97 -8.12 -10.73
CA LEU A 117 -0.67 -8.30 -11.40
C LEU A 117 0.47 -7.59 -10.67
N ILE A 118 0.23 -6.35 -10.20
CA ILE A 118 1.21 -5.61 -9.37
C ILE A 118 1.46 -6.37 -8.06
N ALA A 119 0.41 -6.89 -7.43
CA ALA A 119 0.51 -7.65 -6.20
C ALA A 119 1.24 -8.98 -6.41
N ALA A 120 0.96 -9.70 -7.51
CA ALA A 120 1.63 -10.93 -7.89
C ALA A 120 3.13 -10.68 -8.13
N HIS A 121 3.48 -9.63 -8.87
CA HIS A 121 4.87 -9.22 -9.06
C HIS A 121 5.55 -8.88 -7.73
N ALA A 122 4.89 -8.08 -6.87
CA ALA A 122 5.41 -7.74 -5.56
C ALA A 122 5.54 -8.98 -4.65
N ALA A 123 4.64 -9.96 -4.77
CA ALA A 123 4.74 -11.24 -4.07
C ALA A 123 5.83 -12.18 -4.63
N GLY A 124 6.49 -11.80 -5.73
CA GLY A 124 7.52 -12.63 -6.38
C GLY A 124 6.95 -13.77 -7.22
N VAL A 125 5.68 -13.71 -7.60
CA VAL A 125 5.09 -14.66 -8.55
C VAL A 125 5.72 -14.42 -9.91
N PRO A 126 6.35 -15.43 -10.54
CA PRO A 126 6.96 -15.26 -11.84
C PRO A 126 5.88 -15.03 -12.91
N PRO A 127 6.12 -14.17 -13.91
CA PRO A 127 5.22 -14.06 -15.05
C PRO A 127 5.19 -15.40 -15.80
N THR A 128 3.99 -15.81 -16.22
CA THR A 128 3.75 -17.07 -16.95
C THR A 128 3.45 -16.87 -18.43
N LEU A 129 3.71 -15.67 -18.96
CA LEU A 129 3.57 -15.28 -20.37
C LEU A 129 4.91 -15.36 -21.10
#